data_AF-A0A2T0FC90-F1
#
_entry.id   AF-A0A2T0FC90-F1
#
_cell.length_a   1.000
_cell.length_b   1.000
_cell.length_c   1.000
_cell.angle_alpha   90.00
_cell.angle_beta   90.00
_cell.angle_gamma   90.00
#
_symmetry.space_group_name_H-M   'P 1'
#
loop_
_entity.id
_entity.type
_entity.pdbx_description
1 polymer ?
#
loop_
_entity_poly.entity_id
_entity_poly.type
_entity_poly.pdbx_seq_one_letter_code
_entity_poly.pdbx_strand_id
1 'polypeptide(L)'
;MIKWWLLALWQVVMAFEPSNEWQVVPEGESIPKGLEVKMDLESGQRLARFADKQAPGPAPVALAKPTPNSEVGRPILDLEQLEELAHDFDHGQQFMEQYGAHLIEEYESGLGKRDHAGKVLGVAVRNNPNAASALLSQDPELTLRLAQNFQAQDIYILANLATAHYDQVKPALVKAQSQLSSKPLSRDISKQVVRLVRDIGHTDKPAIEDWAGAIQQALQRTGDDMDGVRLDLLRVLTEIVEKKGEFEGTNTEVSRDFVSWLADQAVRASSSSGVKGRSDNENNPTYEFLQLVKQVRHRVYGNPKAARLHMDL
;
A
#
# COMPACT_ATOMS: atom_id res chain seq x y z
N MET A 1 -9.77 -31.66 12.07
CA MET A 1 -11.19 -31.24 11.97
C MET A 1 -11.34 -30.08 10.97
N ILE A 2 -10.89 -30.26 9.72
CA ILE A 2 -10.87 -29.18 8.69
C ILE A 2 -11.67 -29.57 7.42
N LYS A 3 -12.20 -30.81 7.35
CA LYS A 3 -12.80 -31.38 6.13
C LYS A 3 -14.29 -31.05 5.89
N TRP A 4 -15.00 -30.41 6.81
CA TRP A 4 -16.46 -30.25 6.70
C TRP A 4 -16.92 -28.86 6.21
N TRP A 5 -16.03 -27.87 6.11
CA TRP A 5 -16.40 -26.49 5.78
C TRP A 5 -16.56 -26.21 4.27
N LEU A 6 -15.98 -27.04 3.39
CA LEU A 6 -16.16 -26.91 1.94
C LEU A 6 -17.57 -27.33 1.46
N LEU A 7 -18.31 -28.11 2.26
CA LEU A 7 -19.69 -28.52 1.95
C LEU A 7 -20.72 -27.46 2.39
N ALA A 8 -20.40 -26.64 3.39
CA ALA A 8 -21.28 -25.55 3.83
C ALA A 8 -21.22 -24.32 2.89
N LEU A 9 -20.27 -24.29 1.96
CA LEU A 9 -20.04 -23.24 0.96
C LEU A 9 -20.92 -23.37 -0.31
N TRP A 10 -21.86 -24.31 -0.35
CA TRP A 10 -22.66 -24.60 -1.55
C TRP A 10 -24.15 -24.22 -1.45
N GLN A 11 -24.52 -23.35 -0.50
CA GLN A 11 -25.94 -23.05 -0.27
C GLN A 11 -26.30 -21.56 -0.20
N VAL A 12 -25.57 -20.67 -0.87
CA VAL A 12 -25.94 -19.24 -0.96
C VAL A 12 -25.75 -18.70 -2.38
N VAL A 13 -26.90 -18.36 -2.98
CA VAL A 13 -27.20 -17.73 -4.28
C VAL A 13 -26.90 -18.59 -5.53
N MET A 14 -27.94 -19.25 -6.03
CA MET A 14 -27.99 -19.82 -7.38
C MET A 14 -27.97 -18.71 -8.44
N ALA A 15 -26.84 -18.04 -8.65
CA ALA A 15 -26.73 -17.05 -9.70
C ALA A 15 -27.15 -17.67 -11.05
N PHE A 16 -28.14 -17.06 -11.72
CA PHE A 16 -28.58 -17.43 -13.05
C PHE A 16 -27.40 -17.65 -14.02
N GLU A 17 -27.15 -18.91 -14.42
CA GLU A 17 -26.13 -19.28 -15.42
C GLU A 17 -26.72 -19.10 -16.83
N PRO A 18 -26.31 -18.10 -17.62
CA PRO A 18 -26.92 -17.84 -18.93
C PRO A 18 -26.60 -18.95 -19.94
N SER A 19 -27.54 -19.24 -20.84
CA SER A 19 -27.36 -20.25 -21.89
C SER A 19 -27.75 -19.72 -23.28
N ASN A 20 -27.49 -20.51 -24.34
CA ASN A 20 -27.95 -20.19 -25.69
C ASN A 20 -29.47 -20.40 -25.86
N GLU A 21 -30.10 -21.09 -24.91
CA GLU A 21 -31.54 -21.33 -24.87
C GLU A 21 -32.22 -20.38 -23.87
N TRP A 22 -33.50 -20.09 -24.10
CA TRP A 22 -34.30 -19.25 -23.20
C TRP A 22 -34.50 -19.95 -21.85
N GLN A 23 -34.01 -19.34 -20.78
CA GLN A 23 -34.15 -19.86 -19.41
C GLN A 23 -34.83 -18.83 -18.51
N VAL A 24 -35.61 -19.32 -17.54
CA VAL A 24 -36.32 -18.48 -16.56
C VAL A 24 -35.33 -17.87 -15.58
N VAL A 25 -35.37 -16.55 -15.46
CA VAL A 25 -34.60 -15.80 -14.47
C VAL A 25 -35.38 -15.79 -13.15
N PRO A 26 -34.80 -16.27 -12.04
CA PRO A 26 -35.43 -16.22 -10.73
C PRO A 26 -35.84 -14.79 -10.34
N GLU A 27 -36.97 -14.67 -9.64
CA GLU A 27 -37.46 -13.38 -9.17
C GLU A 27 -36.49 -12.76 -8.15
N GLY A 28 -36.05 -11.53 -8.39
CA GLY A 28 -35.08 -10.83 -7.55
C GLY A 28 -33.62 -10.91 -8.03
N GLU A 29 -33.29 -11.74 -9.02
CA GLU A 29 -31.92 -11.80 -9.55
C GLU A 29 -31.63 -10.73 -10.62
N SER A 30 -30.39 -10.22 -10.57
CA SER A 30 -29.88 -9.28 -11.56
C SER A 30 -29.47 -10.02 -12.83
N ILE A 31 -29.89 -9.52 -14.00
CA ILE A 31 -29.52 -10.11 -15.29
C ILE A 31 -28.16 -9.53 -15.70
N PRO A 32 -27.13 -10.36 -15.98
CA PRO A 32 -25.86 -9.90 -16.52
C PRO A 32 -26.02 -9.09 -17.81
N LYS A 33 -25.19 -8.05 -17.99
CA LYS A 33 -25.18 -7.23 -19.21
C LYS A 33 -24.79 -8.09 -20.42
N GLY A 34 -25.47 -7.91 -21.56
CA GLY A 34 -25.17 -8.61 -22.82
C GLY A 34 -26.08 -9.79 -23.15
N LEU A 35 -27.11 -10.07 -22.34
CA LEU A 35 -28.11 -11.10 -22.62
C LEU A 35 -29.35 -10.53 -23.32
N GLU A 36 -29.94 -11.32 -24.21
CA GLU A 36 -31.29 -11.08 -24.72
C GLU A 36 -32.29 -11.45 -23.62
N VAL A 37 -33.19 -10.54 -23.29
CA VAL A 37 -34.23 -10.74 -22.27
C VAL A 37 -35.60 -10.58 -22.91
N LYS A 38 -36.52 -11.50 -22.62
CA LYS A 38 -37.94 -11.37 -22.97
C LYS A 38 -38.80 -11.68 -21.76
N MET A 39 -40.01 -11.14 -21.75
CA MET A 39 -41.03 -11.46 -20.75
C MET A 39 -42.07 -12.35 -21.41
N ASP A 40 -42.37 -13.48 -20.79
CA ASP A 40 -43.52 -14.28 -21.18
C ASP A 40 -44.79 -13.55 -20.71
N LEU A 41 -45.67 -13.20 -21.65
CA LEU A 41 -46.88 -12.43 -21.38
C LEU A 41 -48.00 -13.28 -20.75
N GLU A 42 -47.93 -14.61 -20.85
CA GLU A 42 -48.91 -15.50 -20.22
C GLU A 42 -48.55 -15.80 -18.76
N SER A 43 -47.26 -16.04 -18.49
CA SER A 43 -46.78 -16.42 -17.16
C SER A 43 -46.19 -15.26 -16.34
N GLY A 44 -45.89 -14.13 -16.98
CA GLY A 44 -45.19 -12.99 -16.36
C GLY A 44 -43.70 -13.24 -16.07
N GLN A 45 -43.16 -14.39 -16.46
CA GLN A 45 -41.78 -14.77 -16.15
C GLN A 45 -40.77 -14.06 -17.06
N ARG A 46 -39.62 -13.68 -16.48
CA ARG A 46 -38.48 -13.14 -17.22
C ARG A 46 -37.65 -14.29 -17.75
N LEU A 47 -37.35 -14.29 -19.05
CA LEU A 47 -36.49 -15.27 -19.72
C LEU A 47 -35.24 -14.58 -20.27
N ALA A 48 -34.07 -15.21 -20.20
CA ALA A 48 -32.84 -14.69 -20.78
C ALA A 48 -32.02 -15.75 -21.54
N ARG A 49 -31.27 -15.32 -22.57
CA ARG A 49 -30.31 -16.14 -23.35
C ARG A 49 -29.17 -15.29 -23.95
N PHE A 50 -28.14 -15.92 -24.52
CA PHE A 50 -27.12 -15.21 -25.31
C PHE A 50 -27.68 -14.61 -26.60
N ALA A 51 -27.22 -13.41 -26.98
CA ALA A 51 -27.53 -12.81 -28.28
C ALA A 51 -26.77 -13.56 -29.39
N ASP A 52 -27.46 -13.99 -30.44
CA ASP A 52 -26.97 -14.89 -31.50
C ASP A 52 -25.80 -14.33 -32.38
N LYS A 53 -25.11 -13.24 -31.97
CA LYS A 53 -24.00 -12.63 -32.72
C LYS A 53 -22.81 -12.14 -31.89
N GLN A 54 -22.49 -12.78 -30.77
CA GLN A 54 -21.19 -12.60 -30.11
C GLN A 54 -20.51 -13.94 -29.85
N ALA A 55 -19.40 -14.18 -30.57
CA ALA A 55 -18.35 -15.10 -30.14
C ALA A 55 -17.91 -14.74 -28.71
N PRO A 56 -17.49 -15.72 -27.88
CA PRO A 56 -17.28 -15.49 -26.46
C PRO A 56 -16.19 -14.45 -26.25
N GLY A 57 -16.59 -13.23 -25.88
CA GLY A 57 -15.76 -12.38 -25.04
C GLY A 57 -15.51 -13.08 -23.71
N PRO A 58 -14.44 -12.75 -22.97
CA PRO A 58 -14.10 -13.46 -21.74
C PRO A 58 -15.33 -13.47 -20.84
N ALA A 59 -15.81 -14.67 -20.54
CA ALA A 59 -16.94 -14.88 -19.65
C ALA A 59 -16.67 -14.19 -18.31
N PRO A 60 -17.71 -13.72 -17.58
CA PRO A 60 -17.56 -13.61 -16.14
C PRO A 60 -17.10 -14.98 -15.66
N VAL A 61 -15.96 -15.04 -14.97
CA VAL A 61 -15.35 -16.30 -14.52
C VAL A 61 -16.32 -16.99 -13.58
N ALA A 62 -17.17 -17.86 -14.13
CA ALA A 62 -17.81 -18.90 -13.39
C ALA A 62 -16.71 -19.84 -12.92
N LEU A 63 -16.54 -19.96 -11.61
CA LEU A 63 -15.73 -20.98 -10.96
C LEU A 63 -15.97 -22.32 -11.68
N ALA A 64 -14.95 -22.83 -12.36
CA ALA A 64 -15.04 -24.09 -13.08
C ALA A 64 -15.48 -25.22 -12.13
N LYS A 65 -16.55 -25.93 -12.49
CA LYS A 65 -17.01 -27.12 -11.75
C LYS A 65 -15.87 -28.16 -11.75
N PRO A 66 -15.33 -28.58 -10.58
CA PRO A 66 -14.33 -29.62 -10.54
C PRO A 66 -14.97 -30.96 -10.92
N THR A 67 -14.38 -31.66 -11.88
CA THR A 67 -14.76 -33.04 -12.18
C THR A 67 -14.34 -33.95 -11.01
N PRO A 68 -15.11 -35.01 -10.67
CA PRO A 68 -15.02 -35.68 -9.36
C PRO A 68 -13.71 -36.46 -9.09
N ASN A 69 -12.73 -36.44 -9.99
CA ASN A 69 -11.55 -37.31 -9.94
C ASN A 69 -10.20 -36.58 -10.07
N SER A 70 -10.14 -35.28 -9.80
CA SER A 70 -8.84 -34.58 -9.68
C SER A 70 -8.56 -34.26 -8.21
N GLU A 71 -7.39 -34.69 -7.74
CA GLU A 71 -6.91 -34.52 -6.38
C GLU A 71 -7.01 -33.07 -5.89
N VAL A 72 -7.85 -32.84 -4.87
CA VAL A 72 -7.80 -31.74 -3.88
C VAL A 72 -7.18 -30.42 -4.36
N GLY A 73 -7.84 -29.77 -5.33
CA GLY A 73 -7.61 -28.34 -5.57
C GLY A 73 -8.26 -27.54 -4.45
N ARG A 74 -7.47 -26.94 -3.57
CA ARG A 74 -7.95 -25.78 -2.78
C ARG A 74 -8.53 -24.77 -3.78
N PRO A 75 -9.64 -24.06 -3.50
CA PRO A 75 -9.96 -22.89 -4.29
C PRO A 75 -8.80 -21.92 -4.06
N ILE A 76 -7.86 -21.90 -5.00
CA ILE A 76 -6.85 -20.87 -5.07
C ILE A 76 -7.65 -19.66 -5.51
N LEU A 77 -8.13 -18.91 -4.53
CA LEU A 77 -8.47 -17.51 -4.67
C LEU A 77 -7.29 -16.89 -5.42
N ASP A 78 -7.50 -16.60 -6.71
CA ASP A 78 -6.50 -15.98 -7.55
C ASP A 78 -6.27 -14.58 -6.99
N LEU A 79 -5.17 -14.42 -6.26
CA LEU A 79 -4.88 -13.19 -5.51
C LEU A 79 -4.72 -12.00 -6.46
N GLU A 80 -4.39 -12.24 -7.73
CA GLU A 80 -4.33 -11.18 -8.76
C GLU A 80 -5.73 -10.66 -9.11
N GLN A 81 -6.70 -11.56 -9.32
CA GLN A 81 -8.09 -11.16 -9.57
C GLN A 81 -8.72 -10.49 -8.35
N LEU A 82 -8.35 -10.93 -7.15
CA LEU A 82 -8.80 -10.27 -5.92
C LEU A 82 -8.20 -8.89 -5.73
N GLU A 83 -6.96 -8.67 -6.16
CA GLU A 83 -6.36 -7.34 -6.13
C GLU A 83 -7.18 -6.38 -7.00
N GLU A 84 -7.54 -6.80 -8.22
CA GLU A 84 -8.37 -6.01 -9.14
C GLU A 84 -9.76 -5.72 -8.56
N LEU A 85 -10.42 -6.71 -7.95
CA LEU A 85 -11.73 -6.51 -7.32
C LEU A 85 -11.65 -5.64 -6.05
N ALA A 86 -10.59 -5.79 -5.26
CA ALA A 86 -10.39 -5.01 -4.04
C ALA A 86 -10.14 -3.52 -4.30
N HIS A 87 -9.79 -3.14 -5.54
CA HIS A 87 -9.68 -1.73 -5.94
C HIS A 87 -11.02 -1.01 -6.00
N ASP A 88 -12.12 -1.74 -6.23
CA ASP A 88 -13.45 -1.15 -6.20
C ASP A 88 -13.91 -0.93 -4.75
N PHE A 89 -14.52 0.24 -4.50
CA PHE A 89 -14.86 0.66 -3.15
C PHE A 89 -15.85 -0.28 -2.46
N ASP A 90 -16.92 -0.68 -3.16
CA ASP A 90 -17.99 -1.50 -2.59
C ASP A 90 -17.51 -2.95 -2.46
N HIS A 91 -16.84 -3.46 -3.49
CA HIS A 91 -16.29 -4.83 -3.46
C HIS A 91 -15.19 -4.97 -2.40
N GLY A 92 -14.31 -3.98 -2.24
CA GLY A 92 -13.27 -3.97 -1.22
C GLY A 92 -13.85 -4.04 0.20
N GLN A 93 -14.94 -3.31 0.47
CA GLN A 93 -15.64 -3.40 1.75
C GLN A 93 -16.26 -4.79 1.96
N GLN A 94 -17.10 -5.24 1.03
CA GLN A 94 -17.80 -6.51 1.15
C GLN A 94 -16.81 -7.68 1.29
N PHE A 95 -15.71 -7.61 0.54
CA PHE A 95 -14.64 -8.59 0.58
C PHE A 95 -13.94 -8.61 1.95
N MET A 96 -13.63 -7.45 2.54
CA MET A 96 -13.08 -7.41 3.89
C MET A 96 -14.05 -7.98 4.91
N GLU A 97 -15.34 -7.62 4.87
CA GLU A 97 -16.36 -8.12 5.79
C GLU A 97 -16.50 -9.65 5.76
N GLN A 98 -16.41 -10.25 4.58
CA GLN A 98 -16.64 -11.68 4.40
C GLN A 98 -15.36 -12.53 4.52
N TYR A 99 -14.22 -12.00 4.08
CA TYR A 99 -13.00 -12.79 3.86
C TYR A 99 -11.75 -12.20 4.54
N GLY A 100 -11.85 -11.07 5.23
CA GLY A 100 -10.72 -10.40 5.88
C GLY A 100 -9.90 -11.33 6.79
N ALA A 101 -10.56 -12.08 7.66
CA ALA A 101 -9.91 -12.99 8.62
C ALA A 101 -9.08 -14.08 7.92
N HIS A 102 -9.61 -14.65 6.83
CA HIS A 102 -8.89 -15.65 6.04
C HIS A 102 -7.69 -15.05 5.33
N LEU A 103 -7.82 -13.81 4.85
CA LEU A 103 -6.72 -13.11 4.20
C LEU A 103 -5.61 -12.74 5.20
N ILE A 104 -5.98 -12.40 6.44
CA ILE A 104 -5.02 -12.24 7.56
C ILE A 104 -4.31 -13.57 7.82
N GLU A 105 -5.03 -14.69 7.94
CA GLU A 105 -4.40 -16.00 8.15
C GLU A 105 -3.43 -16.36 7.02
N GLU A 106 -3.83 -16.16 5.76
CA GLU A 106 -2.95 -16.43 4.61
C GLU A 106 -1.71 -15.50 4.63
N TYR A 107 -1.91 -14.23 4.99
CA TYR A 107 -0.83 -13.26 5.18
C TYR A 107 0.17 -13.69 6.27
N GLU A 108 -0.33 -14.17 7.40
CA GLU A 108 0.48 -14.59 8.54
C GLU A 108 1.13 -15.95 8.35
N SER A 109 0.52 -16.84 7.57
CA SER A 109 1.05 -18.19 7.30
C SER A 109 2.44 -18.18 6.66
N GLY A 110 2.79 -17.12 5.92
CA GLY A 110 4.09 -16.98 5.28
C GLY A 110 4.38 -17.97 4.16
N LEU A 111 3.40 -18.77 3.72
CA LEU A 111 3.55 -19.87 2.75
C LEU A 111 3.66 -19.38 1.28
N GLY A 112 4.55 -18.42 1.01
CA GLY A 112 4.82 -17.89 -0.34
C GLY A 112 3.76 -16.94 -0.90
N LYS A 113 2.69 -16.68 -0.13
CA LYS A 113 1.57 -15.79 -0.52
C LYS A 113 1.42 -14.55 0.33
N ARG A 114 2.31 -14.35 1.32
CA ARG A 114 2.30 -13.18 2.21
C ARG A 114 2.27 -11.87 1.44
N ASP A 115 3.11 -11.75 0.42
CA ASP A 115 3.21 -10.51 -0.36
C ASP A 115 1.89 -10.20 -1.10
N HIS A 116 1.30 -11.20 -1.75
CA HIS A 116 0.02 -11.03 -2.45
C HIS A 116 -1.14 -10.78 -1.48
N ALA A 117 -1.26 -11.56 -0.41
CA ALA A 117 -2.30 -11.35 0.59
C ALA A 117 -2.19 -9.96 1.23
N GLY A 118 -0.97 -9.51 1.51
CA GLY A 118 -0.74 -8.17 2.04
C GLY A 118 -1.06 -7.06 1.04
N LYS A 119 -0.82 -7.27 -0.25
CA LYS A 119 -1.21 -6.30 -1.30
C LYS A 119 -2.72 -6.18 -1.35
N VAL A 120 -3.44 -7.29 -1.40
CA VAL A 120 -4.91 -7.32 -1.40
C VAL A 120 -5.45 -6.62 -0.15
N LEU A 121 -4.92 -6.93 1.05
CA LEU A 121 -5.28 -6.24 2.29
C LEU A 121 -5.10 -4.73 2.18
N GLY A 122 -3.91 -4.28 1.77
CA GLY A 122 -3.64 -2.85 1.73
C GLY A 122 -4.36 -2.12 0.59
N VAL A 123 -4.65 -2.78 -0.55
CA VAL A 123 -5.49 -2.22 -1.62
C VAL A 123 -6.93 -2.06 -1.13
N ALA A 124 -7.52 -3.10 -0.52
CA ALA A 124 -8.91 -3.09 -0.08
C ALA A 124 -9.20 -1.97 0.93
N VAL A 125 -8.24 -1.68 1.83
CA VAL A 125 -8.39 -0.64 2.86
C VAL A 125 -7.93 0.75 2.41
N ARG A 126 -7.32 0.88 1.23
CA ARG A 126 -6.81 2.16 0.73
C ARG A 126 -7.97 3.11 0.42
N ASN A 127 -8.00 4.26 1.10
CA ASN A 127 -9.08 5.24 0.99
C ASN A 127 -10.48 4.63 1.23
N ASN A 128 -10.57 3.53 1.97
CA ASN A 128 -11.82 2.82 2.24
C ASN A 128 -12.01 2.61 3.75
N PRO A 129 -12.62 3.59 4.45
CA PRO A 129 -12.75 3.55 5.91
C PRO A 129 -13.64 2.41 6.41
N ASN A 130 -14.59 1.94 5.59
CA ASN A 130 -15.46 0.83 5.96
C ASN A 130 -14.69 -0.50 5.89
N ALA A 131 -13.97 -0.74 4.79
CA ALA A 131 -13.09 -1.91 4.65
C ALA A 131 -12.04 -1.95 5.77
N ALA A 132 -11.45 -0.80 6.10
CA ALA A 132 -10.49 -0.68 7.18
C ALA A 132 -11.12 -0.96 8.55
N SER A 133 -12.34 -0.45 8.81
CA SER A 133 -13.10 -0.76 10.04
C SER A 133 -13.40 -2.25 10.16
N ALA A 134 -13.83 -2.88 9.05
CA ALA A 134 -14.13 -4.30 8.99
C ALA A 134 -12.89 -5.14 9.30
N LEU A 135 -11.74 -4.78 8.71
CA LEU A 135 -10.48 -5.47 8.96
C LEU A 135 -10.04 -5.36 10.43
N LEU A 136 -10.06 -4.16 11.00
CA LEU A 136 -9.67 -3.93 12.40
C LEU A 136 -10.64 -4.55 13.41
N SER A 137 -11.92 -4.68 13.06
CA SER A 137 -12.91 -5.35 13.91
C SER A 137 -12.70 -6.86 13.96
N GLN A 138 -12.18 -7.45 12.86
CA GLN A 138 -11.86 -8.87 12.81
C GLN A 138 -10.58 -9.20 13.56
N ASP A 139 -9.61 -8.29 13.54
CA ASP A 139 -8.35 -8.46 14.28
C ASP A 139 -7.82 -7.13 14.85
N PRO A 140 -8.20 -6.81 16.10
CA PRO A 140 -7.76 -5.57 16.75
C PRO A 140 -6.25 -5.49 16.99
N GLU A 141 -5.56 -6.62 17.03
CA GLU A 141 -4.12 -6.72 17.32
C GLU A 141 -3.25 -6.68 16.05
N LEU A 142 -3.87 -6.70 14.87
CA LEU A 142 -3.18 -6.72 13.58
C LEU A 142 -2.17 -5.59 13.46
N THR A 143 -2.57 -4.35 13.78
CA THR A 143 -1.72 -3.15 13.65
C THR A 143 -0.43 -3.26 14.47
N LEU A 144 -0.53 -3.78 15.70
CA LEU A 144 0.63 -3.97 16.57
C LEU A 144 1.56 -5.07 16.05
N ARG A 145 1.04 -6.11 15.38
CA ARG A 145 1.85 -7.17 14.75
C ARG A 145 2.52 -6.67 13.47
N LEU A 146 1.83 -5.88 12.64
CA LEU A 146 2.42 -5.23 11.47
C LEU A 146 3.62 -4.35 11.88
N ALA A 147 3.47 -3.55 12.94
CA ALA A 147 4.55 -2.70 13.44
C ALA A 147 5.70 -3.48 14.10
N GLN A 148 5.46 -4.70 14.58
CA GLN A 148 6.50 -5.58 15.14
C GLN A 148 7.39 -6.18 14.06
N ASN A 149 6.77 -6.70 13.00
CA ASN A 149 7.49 -7.36 11.92
C ASN A 149 8.25 -6.35 11.06
N PHE A 150 7.68 -5.16 10.87
CA PHE A 150 8.29 -4.00 10.20
C PHE A 150 8.90 -4.36 8.83
N GLN A 151 8.22 -5.22 8.06
CA GLN A 151 8.57 -5.50 6.67
C GLN A 151 7.88 -4.52 5.73
N ALA A 152 8.33 -4.46 4.48
CA ALA A 152 7.76 -3.56 3.47
C ALA A 152 6.22 -3.73 3.35
N GLN A 153 5.74 -4.97 3.30
CA GLN A 153 4.31 -5.24 3.18
C GLN A 153 3.53 -4.87 4.45
N ASP A 154 4.13 -5.01 5.63
CA ASP A 154 3.49 -4.59 6.89
C ASP A 154 3.29 -3.06 6.89
N ILE A 155 4.32 -2.32 6.47
CA ILE A 155 4.31 -0.85 6.39
C ILE A 155 3.31 -0.37 5.33
N TYR A 156 3.20 -1.09 4.21
CA TYR A 156 2.19 -0.81 3.18
C TYR A 156 0.76 -0.88 3.74
N ILE A 157 0.44 -1.95 4.48
CA ILE A 157 -0.89 -2.10 5.09
C ILE A 157 -1.10 -1.01 6.15
N LEU A 158 -0.11 -0.77 7.02
CA LEU A 158 -0.17 0.29 8.02
C LEU A 158 -0.39 1.68 7.42
N ALA A 159 0.24 2.00 6.28
CA ALA A 159 0.06 3.27 5.59
C ALA A 159 -1.39 3.47 5.15
N ASN A 160 -1.97 2.46 4.51
CA ASN A 160 -3.36 2.52 4.06
C ASN A 160 -4.33 2.58 5.25
N LEU A 161 -4.08 1.82 6.32
CA LEU A 161 -4.89 1.91 7.53
C LEU A 161 -4.80 3.29 8.21
N ALA A 162 -3.61 3.91 8.23
CA ALA A 162 -3.41 5.22 8.84
C ALA A 162 -4.20 6.33 8.12
N THR A 163 -4.41 6.22 6.81
CA THR A 163 -5.27 7.18 6.06
C THR A 163 -6.73 7.15 6.48
N ALA A 164 -7.22 5.99 6.96
CA ALA A 164 -8.62 5.78 7.31
C ALA A 164 -8.89 5.87 8.82
N HIS A 165 -7.98 5.34 9.65
CA HIS A 165 -8.18 5.18 11.10
C HIS A 165 -6.92 5.54 11.90
N TYR A 166 -6.38 6.73 11.65
CA TYR A 166 -5.14 7.19 12.27
C TYR A 166 -5.08 6.96 13.80
N ASP A 167 -6.12 7.34 14.55
CA ASP A 167 -6.15 7.21 16.01
C ASP A 167 -6.01 5.76 16.50
N GLN A 168 -6.62 4.81 15.79
CA GLN A 168 -6.55 3.39 16.13
C GLN A 168 -5.19 2.79 15.80
N VAL A 169 -4.53 3.29 14.75
CA VAL A 169 -3.23 2.79 14.28
C VAL A 169 -2.07 3.51 14.98
N LYS A 170 -2.31 4.66 15.61
CA LYS A 170 -1.27 5.50 16.26
C LYS A 170 -0.29 4.73 17.16
N PRO A 171 -0.71 3.79 18.03
CA PRO A 171 0.25 3.00 18.84
C PRO A 171 1.21 2.17 17.97
N ALA A 172 0.72 1.60 16.88
CA ALA A 172 1.52 0.87 15.92
C ALA A 172 2.48 1.79 15.15
N LEU A 173 2.05 3.02 14.81
CA LEU A 173 2.90 4.02 14.15
C LEU A 173 4.08 4.44 15.03
N VAL A 174 3.85 4.69 16.33
CA VAL A 174 4.93 4.98 17.29
C VAL A 174 5.94 3.83 17.37
N LYS A 175 5.45 2.59 17.35
CA LYS A 175 6.31 1.41 17.33
C LYS A 175 7.11 1.31 16.03
N ALA A 176 6.48 1.52 14.88
CA ALA A 176 7.11 1.55 13.56
C ALA A 176 8.20 2.65 13.47
N GLN A 177 7.93 3.83 14.01
CA GLN A 177 8.88 4.92 14.14
C GLN A 177 10.10 4.54 15.00
N SER A 178 9.91 3.80 16.10
CA SER A 178 11.03 3.26 16.90
C SER A 178 11.91 2.28 16.13
N GLN A 179 11.31 1.46 15.24
CA GLN A 179 12.03 0.51 14.41
C GLN A 179 12.85 1.23 13.34
N LEU A 180 12.27 2.23 12.69
CA LEU A 180 12.95 3.15 11.76
C LEU A 180 14.18 3.79 12.44
N SER A 181 14.01 4.20 13.70
CA SER A 181 15.06 4.85 14.48
C SER A 181 16.11 3.89 15.06
N SER A 182 16.03 2.58 14.85
CA SER A 182 16.97 1.62 15.48
C SER A 182 17.75 0.76 14.50
N LYS A 183 17.37 0.71 13.21
CA LYS A 183 17.94 -0.23 12.24
C LYS A 183 18.14 0.44 10.86
N PRO A 184 19.17 0.06 10.08
CA PRO A 184 19.27 0.45 8.68
C PRO A 184 18.11 -0.14 7.88
N LEU A 185 17.64 0.58 6.86
CA LEU A 185 16.49 0.18 6.05
C LEU A 185 16.91 -0.55 4.78
N SER A 186 16.08 -1.50 4.35
CA SER A 186 16.14 -1.99 2.98
C SER A 186 15.49 -0.99 2.02
N ARG A 187 15.77 -1.13 0.72
CA ARG A 187 15.16 -0.30 -0.32
C ARG A 187 13.64 -0.36 -0.30
N ASP A 188 13.07 -1.54 -0.12
CA ASP A 188 11.61 -1.73 -0.17
C ASP A 188 10.93 -1.17 1.08
N ILE A 189 11.53 -1.34 2.26
CA ILE A 189 11.05 -0.72 3.50
C ILE A 189 11.04 0.81 3.35
N SER A 190 12.10 1.38 2.80
CA SER A 190 12.24 2.84 2.66
C SER A 190 11.16 3.45 1.78
N LYS A 191 10.83 2.81 0.65
CA LYS A 191 9.73 3.25 -0.22
C LYS A 191 8.40 3.26 0.52
N GLN A 192 8.15 2.26 1.36
CA GLN A 192 6.90 2.16 2.10
C GLN A 192 6.86 3.13 3.29
N VAL A 193 8.00 3.39 3.94
CA VAL A 193 8.12 4.44 4.98
C VAL A 193 7.85 5.83 4.37
N VAL A 194 8.42 6.11 3.19
CA VAL A 194 8.19 7.36 2.47
C VAL A 194 6.70 7.58 2.20
N ARG A 195 6.02 6.53 1.71
CA ARG A 195 4.58 6.56 1.52
C ARG A 195 3.84 6.78 2.83
N LEU A 196 4.12 5.96 3.85
CA LEU A 196 3.51 6.03 5.17
C LEU A 196 3.57 7.45 5.74
N VAL A 197 4.75 8.06 5.73
CA VAL A 197 4.98 9.39 6.28
C VAL A 197 4.24 10.46 5.48
N ARG A 198 4.19 10.34 4.14
CA ARG A 198 3.42 11.26 3.30
C ARG A 198 1.92 11.14 3.58
N ASP A 199 1.43 9.92 3.68
CA ASP A 199 0.01 9.63 3.94
C ASP A 199 -0.41 10.14 5.33
N ILE A 200 0.40 9.93 6.36
CA ILE A 200 0.18 10.47 7.73
C ILE A 200 0.36 11.99 7.78
N GLY A 201 1.26 12.56 6.97
CA GLY A 201 1.51 13.99 6.92
C GLY A 201 0.29 14.82 6.53
N HIS A 202 -0.75 14.17 6.00
CA HIS A 202 -2.05 14.78 5.72
C HIS A 202 -3.09 14.59 6.83
N THR A 203 -2.83 13.74 7.84
CA THR A 203 -3.84 13.33 8.83
C THR A 203 -3.63 13.93 10.23
N ASP A 204 -2.40 14.04 10.75
CA ASP A 204 -2.17 14.52 12.14
C ASP A 204 -0.83 15.25 12.33
N LYS A 205 -0.85 16.40 13.04
CA LYS A 205 0.30 17.32 13.18
C LYS A 205 1.42 16.78 14.10
N PRO A 206 1.16 16.27 15.31
CA PRO A 206 2.21 15.78 16.22
C PRO A 206 2.93 14.54 15.67
N ALA A 207 2.27 13.76 14.81
CA ALA A 207 2.89 12.63 14.12
C ALA A 207 4.14 13.07 13.33
N ILE A 208 4.05 14.22 12.65
CA ILE A 208 5.05 14.68 11.70
C ILE A 208 6.39 15.02 12.38
N GLU A 209 6.36 15.58 13.59
CA GLU A 209 7.56 15.91 14.37
C GLU A 209 8.36 14.66 14.74
N ASP A 210 7.64 13.68 15.27
CA ASP A 210 8.16 12.40 15.70
C ASP A 210 8.81 11.65 14.53
N TRP A 211 8.18 11.65 13.35
CA TRP A 211 8.75 11.04 12.15
C TRP A 211 9.97 11.79 11.61
N ALA A 212 10.04 13.13 11.73
CA ALA A 212 11.21 13.90 11.28
C ALA A 212 12.49 13.49 12.04
N GLY A 213 12.40 13.28 13.35
CA GLY A 213 13.53 12.79 14.16
C GLY A 213 13.96 11.38 13.76
N ALA A 214 12.99 10.49 13.53
CA ALA A 214 13.26 9.10 13.12
C ALA A 214 13.94 9.03 11.74
N ILE A 215 13.50 9.86 10.79
CA ILE A 215 14.09 9.94 9.44
C ILE A 215 15.53 10.47 9.48
N GLN A 216 15.80 11.49 10.30
CA GLN A 216 17.18 12.00 10.49
C GLN A 216 18.12 10.88 10.96
N GLN A 217 17.69 10.11 11.97
CA GLN A 217 18.48 8.99 12.48
C GLN A 217 18.65 7.87 11.45
N ALA A 218 17.60 7.55 10.69
CA ALA A 218 17.66 6.55 9.63
C ALA A 218 18.62 6.96 8.50
N LEU A 219 18.61 8.23 8.10
CA LEU A 219 19.54 8.81 7.12
C LEU A 219 21.00 8.65 7.55
N GLN A 220 21.31 8.96 8.81
CA GLN A 220 22.67 8.89 9.35
C GLN A 220 23.19 7.44 9.47
N ARG A 221 22.30 6.45 9.66
CA ARG A 221 22.68 5.03 9.79
C ARG A 221 22.67 4.23 8.48
N THR A 222 21.90 4.69 7.49
CA THR A 222 21.87 4.07 6.16
C THR A 222 23.25 4.20 5.53
N GLY A 223 23.81 3.13 4.94
CA GLY A 223 25.15 3.13 4.34
C GLY A 223 25.27 3.95 3.04
N ASP A 224 26.49 4.30 2.66
CA ASP A 224 26.81 5.05 1.42
C ASP A 224 26.47 4.26 0.15
N ASP A 225 26.37 2.94 0.24
CA ASP A 225 25.94 2.04 -0.83
C ASP A 225 24.43 2.07 -1.11
N MET A 226 23.65 2.75 -0.25
CA MET A 226 22.21 2.86 -0.34
C MET A 226 21.73 4.30 -0.60
N ASP A 227 22.45 5.07 -1.41
CA ASP A 227 22.10 6.46 -1.69
C ASP A 227 20.70 6.65 -2.30
N GLY A 228 20.14 5.65 -2.99
CA GLY A 228 18.74 5.71 -3.43
C GLY A 228 17.75 5.74 -2.27
N VAL A 229 18.02 5.00 -1.20
CA VAL A 229 17.22 5.07 0.04
C VAL A 229 17.39 6.42 0.72
N ARG A 230 18.64 6.88 0.83
CA ARG A 230 18.93 8.18 1.46
C ARG A 230 18.30 9.34 0.71
N LEU A 231 18.27 9.29 -0.62
CA LEU A 231 17.59 10.25 -1.47
C LEU A 231 16.10 10.33 -1.13
N ASP A 232 15.40 9.19 -1.11
CA ASP A 232 13.96 9.15 -0.84
C ASP A 232 13.64 9.64 0.58
N LEU A 233 14.43 9.22 1.58
CA LEU A 233 14.29 9.70 2.95
C LEU A 233 14.55 11.21 3.09
N LEU A 234 15.58 11.72 2.41
CA LEU A 234 15.92 13.15 2.44
C LEU A 234 14.85 14.00 1.76
N ARG A 235 14.25 13.51 0.66
CA ARG A 235 13.09 14.17 0.02
C ARG A 235 11.93 14.30 1.00
N VAL A 236 11.55 13.21 1.67
CA VAL A 236 10.44 13.22 2.64
C VAL A 236 10.73 14.13 3.83
N LEU A 237 11.94 14.07 4.40
CA LEU A 237 12.31 14.98 5.49
C LEU A 237 12.23 16.45 5.05
N THR A 238 12.65 16.73 3.82
CA THR A 238 12.58 18.08 3.24
C THR A 238 11.14 18.53 3.04
N GLU A 239 10.28 17.67 2.49
CA GLU A 239 8.84 17.92 2.37
C GLU A 239 8.21 18.24 3.74
N ILE A 240 8.57 17.48 4.78
CA ILE A 240 8.10 17.73 6.16
C ILE A 240 8.56 19.09 6.67
N VAL A 241 9.85 19.40 6.54
CA VAL A 241 10.45 20.61 7.12
C VAL A 241 10.03 21.87 6.36
N GLU A 242 9.85 21.81 5.04
CA GLU A 242 9.33 22.94 4.26
C GLU A 242 7.87 23.27 4.60
N LYS A 243 7.05 22.25 4.94
CA LYS A 243 5.68 22.45 5.42
C LYS A 243 5.58 23.00 6.85
N LYS A 244 6.70 23.22 7.56
CA LYS A 244 6.73 23.82 8.92
C LYS A 244 5.93 25.12 9.04
N GLY A 245 5.82 25.90 7.96
CA GLY A 245 5.03 27.15 7.94
C GLY A 245 3.50 26.95 7.90
N GLU A 246 3.02 25.78 7.48
CA GLU A 246 1.59 25.44 7.41
C GLU A 246 1.05 24.93 8.76
N PHE A 247 1.95 24.55 9.67
CA PHE A 247 1.62 23.93 10.94
C PHE A 247 2.14 24.77 12.12
N GLU A 248 1.39 25.82 12.48
CA GLU A 248 1.66 26.62 13.69
C GLU A 248 1.87 25.72 14.92
N GLY A 249 2.97 25.96 15.64
CA GLY A 249 3.33 25.21 16.84
C GLY A 249 4.18 23.95 16.61
N THR A 250 4.53 23.60 15.37
CA THR A 250 5.32 22.39 15.12
C THR A 250 6.84 22.59 15.25
N ASN A 251 7.49 21.72 16.03
CA ASN A 251 8.94 21.67 16.19
C ASN A 251 9.56 20.61 15.26
N THR A 252 9.47 20.82 13.94
CA THR A 252 10.23 20.02 12.95
C THR A 252 11.70 20.46 12.86
N GLU A 253 12.28 20.96 13.96
CA GLU A 253 13.69 21.35 13.98
C GLU A 253 14.59 20.16 13.75
N VAL A 254 15.57 20.40 12.89
CA VAL A 254 16.57 19.43 12.54
C VAL A 254 17.71 19.54 13.53
N SER A 255 18.16 18.40 14.03
CA SER A 255 19.22 18.33 15.04
C SER A 255 20.53 18.92 14.53
N ARG A 256 21.32 19.53 15.42
CA ARG A 256 22.66 20.04 15.06
C ARG A 256 23.55 18.93 14.51
N ASP A 257 23.45 17.73 15.08
CA ASP A 257 24.20 16.56 14.64
C ASP A 257 23.85 16.18 13.20
N PHE A 258 22.57 16.26 12.83
CA PHE A 258 22.15 16.03 11.44
C PHE A 258 22.63 17.13 10.50
N VAL A 259 22.57 18.40 10.91
CA VAL A 259 23.10 19.50 10.08
C VAL A 259 24.62 19.35 9.86
N SER A 260 25.36 18.94 10.90
CA SER A 260 26.79 18.63 10.78
C SER A 260 27.02 17.46 9.83
N TRP A 261 26.25 16.38 9.97
CA TRP A 261 26.31 15.23 9.07
C TRP A 261 26.02 15.62 7.61
N LEU A 262 25.00 16.44 7.34
CA LEU A 262 24.70 16.97 6.01
C LEU A 262 25.87 17.78 5.43
N ALA A 263 26.55 18.58 6.25
CA ALA A 263 27.73 19.32 5.83
C ALA A 263 28.86 18.38 5.42
N ASP A 264 29.11 17.32 6.18
CA ASP A 264 30.13 16.32 5.86
C ASP A 264 29.80 15.57 4.55
N GLN A 265 28.53 15.22 4.33
CA GLN A 265 28.08 14.61 3.07
C GLN A 265 28.33 15.54 1.86
N ALA A 266 28.06 16.83 2.01
CA ALA A 266 28.31 17.83 0.95
C ALA A 266 29.80 18.00 0.62
N VAL A 267 30.68 17.92 1.63
CA VAL A 267 32.14 17.97 1.43
C VAL A 267 32.61 16.72 0.70
N ARG A 268 32.17 15.53 1.13
CA ARG A 268 32.50 14.26 0.45
C ARG A 268 32.11 14.27 -1.03
N ALA A 269 30.94 14.82 -1.35
CA ALA A 269 30.46 15.00 -2.72
C ALA A 269 31.34 15.89 -3.60
N SER A 270 31.96 16.90 -2.97
CA SER A 270 32.82 17.88 -3.66
C SER A 270 34.24 17.33 -3.86
N SER A 271 34.66 16.40 -3.00
CA SER A 271 35.94 15.69 -3.14
C SER A 271 35.88 14.52 -4.14
N SER A 272 34.72 13.87 -4.30
CA SER A 272 34.53 12.76 -5.25
C SER A 272 34.35 13.22 -6.71
N SER A 273 33.93 14.47 -6.93
CA SER A 273 33.74 15.06 -8.27
C SER A 273 35.05 15.31 -9.04
N GLY A 274 36.21 15.11 -8.41
CA GLY A 274 37.51 15.08 -9.09
C GLY A 274 37.83 13.76 -9.80
N VAL A 275 37.07 12.68 -9.54
CA VAL A 275 37.26 11.37 -10.16
C VAL A 275 36.10 11.12 -11.13
N LYS A 276 36.27 11.57 -12.39
CA LYS A 276 35.36 11.27 -13.51
C LYS A 276 35.24 9.76 -13.68
N GLY A 277 34.23 9.14 -13.06
CA GLY A 277 34.04 7.71 -13.17
C GLY A 277 33.02 7.16 -12.19
N ARG A 278 31.73 7.32 -12.54
CA ARG A 278 30.49 6.69 -11.99
C ARG A 278 29.46 7.67 -11.41
N SER A 279 29.86 8.81 -10.84
CA SER A 279 28.93 9.77 -10.23
C SER A 279 28.28 10.77 -11.19
N ASP A 280 28.71 10.86 -12.44
CA ASP A 280 28.27 11.94 -13.37
C ASP A 280 27.11 11.52 -14.28
N ASN A 281 26.55 10.33 -14.06
CA ASN A 281 25.32 9.91 -14.75
C ASN A 281 24.13 10.52 -14.00
N GLU A 282 23.36 11.38 -14.67
CA GLU A 282 22.17 12.04 -14.12
C GLU A 282 21.13 11.04 -13.57
N ASN A 283 21.16 9.79 -14.03
CA ASN A 283 20.30 8.70 -13.54
C ASN A 283 20.91 7.90 -12.35
N ASN A 284 22.02 8.37 -11.75
CA ASN A 284 22.63 7.71 -10.60
C ASN A 284 22.03 8.26 -9.28
N PRO A 285 21.43 7.41 -8.43
CA PRO A 285 20.89 7.84 -7.15
C PRO A 285 21.90 8.55 -6.22
N THR A 286 23.18 8.18 -6.30
CA THR A 286 24.26 8.88 -5.59
C THR A 286 24.40 10.33 -6.07
N TYR A 287 24.36 10.56 -7.37
CA TYR A 287 24.43 11.92 -7.91
C TYR A 287 23.25 12.76 -7.45
N GLU A 288 22.03 12.24 -7.62
CA GLU A 288 20.80 12.91 -7.20
C GLU A 288 20.79 13.21 -5.70
N PHE A 289 21.19 12.25 -4.87
CA PHE A 289 21.31 12.43 -3.43
C PHE A 289 22.24 13.60 -3.08
N LEU A 290 23.43 13.62 -3.67
CA LEU A 290 24.42 14.65 -3.39
C LEU A 290 24.01 16.04 -3.89
N GLN A 291 23.33 16.12 -5.05
CA GLN A 291 22.76 17.38 -5.52
C GLN A 291 21.67 17.88 -4.58
N LEU A 292 20.79 16.98 -4.12
CA LEU A 292 19.76 17.32 -3.15
C LEU A 292 20.39 17.82 -1.84
N VAL A 293 21.40 17.13 -1.30
CA VAL A 293 22.14 17.55 -0.10
C VAL A 293 22.67 18.98 -0.24
N LYS A 294 23.30 19.32 -1.38
CA LYS A 294 23.80 20.68 -1.63
C LYS A 294 22.66 21.69 -1.62
N GLN A 295 21.54 21.38 -2.29
CA GLN A 295 20.38 22.28 -2.36
C GLN A 295 19.75 22.52 -0.99
N VAL A 296 19.42 21.44 -0.26
CA VAL A 296 18.64 21.52 0.99
C VAL A 296 19.46 22.05 2.15
N ARG A 297 20.77 21.79 2.20
CA ARG A 297 21.66 22.32 3.24
C ARG A 297 21.60 23.83 3.35
N HIS A 298 21.53 24.53 2.22
CA HIS A 298 21.56 25.99 2.21
C HIS A 298 20.16 26.61 2.22
N ARG A 299 19.20 25.99 1.53
CA ARG A 299 17.84 26.53 1.37
C ARG A 299 16.91 26.19 2.52
N VAL A 300 17.02 24.98 3.08
CA VAL A 300 16.04 24.41 4.02
C VAL A 300 16.62 24.31 5.42
N TYR A 301 17.86 23.80 5.55
CA TYR A 301 18.47 23.50 6.85
C TYR A 301 19.54 24.51 7.31
N GLY A 302 19.87 25.48 6.45
CA GLY A 302 20.94 26.45 6.67
C GLY A 302 20.46 27.89 6.61
N ASN A 303 21.39 28.84 6.69
CA ASN A 303 21.08 30.26 6.55
C ASN A 303 20.78 30.59 5.07
N PRO A 304 19.56 31.03 4.71
CA PRO A 304 19.19 31.35 3.32
C PRO A 304 20.07 32.43 2.68
N LYS A 305 20.73 33.29 3.47
CA LYS A 305 21.67 34.30 2.96
C LYS A 305 22.98 33.69 2.46
N ALA A 306 23.41 32.55 3.01
CA ALA A 306 24.61 31.85 2.56
C ALA A 306 24.39 31.15 1.20
N ALA A 307 23.15 30.76 0.89
CA ALA A 307 22.78 30.16 -0.40
C ALA A 307 23.01 31.11 -1.59
N ARG A 308 22.75 32.41 -1.40
CA ARG A 308 22.83 33.43 -2.46
C ARG A 308 24.27 33.73 -2.89
N LEU A 309 25.25 33.52 -2.01
CA LEU A 309 26.68 33.76 -2.31
C LEU A 309 27.29 32.70 -3.25
N HIS A 310 26.65 31.54 -3.41
CA HIS A 310 27.16 30.43 -4.23
C HIS A 310 26.47 30.28 -5.61
N MET A 311 25.43 31.07 -5.90
CA MET A 311 24.72 31.04 -7.21
C MET A 311 25.16 32.15 -8.17
N ASP A 312 25.96 33.12 -7.71
CA ASP A 312 26.45 34.26 -8.50
C ASP A 312 27.90 34.06 -9.03
N LEU A 313 28.37 32.81 -9.17
CA LEU A 313 29.69 32.46 -9.74
C LEU A 313 29.57 31.41 -10.84
#